data_AF-A0A345HRT7-F1
#
_entry.id   AF-A0A345HRT7-F1
#
_cell.length_a   1.000
_cell.length_b   1.000
_cell.length_c   1.000
_cell.angle_alpha   90.00
_cell.angle_beta   90.00
_cell.angle_gamma   90.00
#
_symmetry.space_group_name_H-M   'P 1'
#
loop_
_entity.id
_entity.type
_entity.pdbx_description
1 polymer ?
#
loop_
_entity_poly.entity_id
_entity_poly.type
_entity_poly.pdbx_seq_one_letter_code
_entity_poly.pdbx_strand_id
1 'polypeptide(L)'
;MAWPAWSAAALAMLALAGFATKEHWQHQWFAATLCEGSLRASDLADVLPDQRLQAGTDETDADRGRMKCRINRDERHYALAVDAYTDPEDLERQLDYGFSIPLVASFALPAGIPGLANEFGPVILQDCPDLGRDAQGRQRRLLTTVHAWGEETTPASARIAVSMANTASERLGCGAAPLPTPPAGNAPYEPPPAVPPAKAKGTVCGWLAGLTLPKSPNGAEWGVVPHTDADAPVTGCSLRDPASGKTAVSFSGWYGDWTEKPFERLLMNNVAYADDLDSGQPMMSEELGRARARCDDETVNYLAFDYPRGTDIRDRHLTGRQLRPLLNAFAKDQAKRRGCTDLELPPAEIHPKKKR
;
A
#
# COMPACT_ATOMS: atom_id res chain seq x y z
N MET A 1 43.17 -30.56 39.12
CA MET A 1 42.28 -29.50 39.63
C MET A 1 40.87 -29.86 39.20
N ALA A 2 40.00 -30.27 40.13
CA ALA A 2 38.61 -30.57 39.82
C ALA A 2 37.82 -29.27 39.84
N TRP A 3 37.22 -28.88 38.72
CA TRP A 3 36.24 -27.78 38.73
C TRP A 3 35.05 -28.21 39.61
N PRO A 4 34.61 -27.38 40.57
CA PRO A 4 33.48 -27.74 41.42
C PRO A 4 32.25 -27.91 40.53
N ALA A 5 31.52 -29.02 40.72
CA ALA A 5 30.33 -29.37 39.92
C ALA A 5 29.26 -28.25 39.85
N TRP A 6 29.27 -27.36 40.85
CA TRP A 6 28.41 -26.18 40.95
C TRP A 6 28.71 -25.15 39.85
N SER A 7 29.97 -25.00 39.42
CA SER A 7 30.35 -24.10 38.33
C SER A 7 29.87 -24.61 36.98
N ALA A 8 29.89 -25.93 36.75
CA ALA A 8 29.36 -26.53 35.53
C ALA A 8 27.83 -26.41 35.46
N ALA A 9 27.13 -26.62 36.57
CA ALA A 9 25.67 -26.43 36.64
C ALA A 9 25.26 -24.96 36.45
N ALA A 10 25.99 -24.01 37.05
CA ALA A 10 25.74 -22.58 36.86
C ALA A 10 25.99 -22.13 35.41
N LEU A 11 27.07 -22.61 34.77
CA LEU A 11 27.34 -22.36 33.35
C LEU A 11 26.27 -22.95 32.43
N ALA A 12 25.80 -24.17 32.72
CA ALA A 12 24.72 -24.79 31.96
C ALA A 12 23.40 -24.01 32.11
N MET A 13 23.07 -23.55 33.32
CA MET A 13 21.89 -22.70 33.55
C MET A 13 22.00 -21.34 32.88
N LEU A 14 23.17 -20.70 32.90
CA LEU A 14 23.42 -19.44 32.19
C LEU A 14 23.37 -19.62 30.67
N ALA A 15 23.90 -20.73 30.14
CA ALA A 15 23.82 -21.05 28.72
C ALA A 15 22.38 -21.33 28.29
N LEU A 16 21.60 -22.07 29.09
CA LEU A 16 20.19 -22.33 28.82
C LEU A 16 19.34 -21.06 28.93
N ALA A 17 19.57 -20.22 29.94
CA ALA A 17 18.88 -18.94 30.10
C ALA A 17 19.25 -17.96 28.98
N GLY A 18 20.52 -17.90 28.59
CA GLY A 18 20.98 -17.09 27.46
C GLY A 18 20.44 -17.58 26.12
N PHE A 19 20.29 -18.89 25.94
CA PHE A 19 19.68 -19.47 24.75
C PHE A 19 18.17 -19.17 24.68
N ALA A 20 17.46 -19.31 25.81
CA ALA A 20 16.02 -19.04 25.91
C ALA A 20 15.66 -17.55 25.78
N THR A 21 16.57 -16.63 26.13
CA THR A 21 16.34 -15.17 26.03
C THR A 21 16.88 -14.56 24.75
N LYS A 22 17.56 -15.36 23.90
CA LYS A 22 18.25 -14.88 22.69
C LYS A 22 17.31 -14.15 21.74
N GLU A 23 16.12 -14.69 21.49
CA GLU A 23 15.13 -14.10 20.57
C GLU A 23 14.63 -12.75 21.07
N HIS A 24 14.35 -12.63 22.37
CA HIS A 24 13.88 -11.39 22.98
C HIS A 24 14.97 -10.30 22.98
N TRP A 25 16.22 -10.69 23.25
CA TRP A 25 17.34 -9.77 23.20
C TRP A 25 17.68 -9.31 21.77
N GLN A 26 17.50 -10.19 20.77
CA GLN A 26 17.73 -9.83 19.37
C GLN A 26 16.85 -8.66 18.95
N HIS A 27 15.54 -8.71 19.19
CA HIS A 27 14.64 -7.61 18.84
C HIS A 27 15.00 -6.30 19.54
N GLN A 28 15.40 -6.37 20.82
CA GLN A 28 15.84 -5.18 21.55
C GLN A 28 17.13 -4.60 20.99
N TRP A 29 18.12 -5.45 20.70
CA TRP A 29 19.39 -5.01 20.16
C TRP A 29 19.19 -4.37 18.79
N PHE A 30 18.52 -5.05 17.86
CA PHE A 30 18.28 -4.54 16.51
C PHE A 30 17.45 -3.26 16.51
N ALA A 31 16.42 -3.17 17.37
CA ALA A 31 15.62 -1.96 17.46
C ALA A 31 16.41 -0.75 17.99
N ALA A 32 17.40 -0.98 18.86
CA ALA A 32 18.23 0.07 19.44
C ALA A 32 19.43 0.47 18.55
N THR A 33 19.93 -0.44 17.71
CA THR A 33 21.17 -0.23 16.93
C THR A 33 20.95 -0.01 15.45
N LEU A 34 19.82 -0.44 14.89
CA LEU A 34 19.46 -0.24 13.49
C LEU A 34 18.28 0.71 13.31
N CYS A 35 18.08 1.10 12.07
CA CYS A 35 17.17 2.12 11.61
C CYS A 35 17.28 3.40 12.45
N GLU A 36 18.49 3.86 12.74
CA GLU A 36 18.74 5.06 13.57
C GLU A 36 18.15 4.97 15.00
N GLY A 37 17.88 3.76 15.50
CA GLY A 37 17.24 3.56 16.81
C GLY A 37 15.76 3.94 16.85
N SER A 38 15.12 4.10 15.70
CA SER A 38 13.72 4.53 15.58
C SER A 38 12.70 3.41 15.76
N LEU A 39 13.15 2.15 15.80
CA LEU A 39 12.25 1.01 15.97
C LEU A 39 11.96 0.74 17.44
N ARG A 40 10.77 0.21 17.71
CA ARG A 40 10.44 -0.38 19.02
C ARG A 40 10.67 -1.87 18.97
N ALA A 41 11.34 -2.40 19.99
CA ALA A 41 11.59 -3.84 20.12
C ALA A 41 10.29 -4.67 20.09
N SER A 42 9.21 -4.15 20.69
CA SER A 42 7.89 -4.81 20.67
C SER A 42 7.29 -4.87 19.27
N ASP A 43 7.39 -3.79 18.49
CA ASP A 43 6.86 -3.76 17.13
C ASP A 43 7.66 -4.69 16.22
N LEU A 44 8.98 -4.77 16.42
CA LEU A 44 9.83 -5.71 15.70
C LEU A 44 9.49 -7.16 16.05
N ALA A 45 9.25 -7.46 17.34
CA ALA A 45 8.84 -8.79 17.79
C ALA A 45 7.45 -9.18 17.25
N ASP A 46 6.52 -8.22 17.14
CA ASP A 46 5.19 -8.46 16.57
C ASP A 46 5.25 -8.70 15.05
N VAL A 47 6.15 -8.02 14.33
CA VAL A 47 6.30 -8.17 12.88
C VAL A 47 7.14 -9.40 12.51
N LEU A 48 8.09 -9.77 13.35
CA LEU A 48 9.07 -10.84 13.08
C LEU A 48 9.09 -11.89 14.20
N PRO A 49 7.94 -12.44 14.64
CA PRO A 49 7.86 -13.23 15.87
C PRO A 49 8.74 -14.49 15.82
N ASP A 50 8.80 -15.15 14.67
CA ASP A 50 9.50 -16.42 14.48
C ASP A 50 10.82 -16.27 13.69
N GLN A 51 11.30 -15.05 13.49
CA GLN A 51 12.43 -14.81 12.61
C GLN A 51 13.76 -14.76 13.36
N ARG A 52 14.70 -15.58 12.90
CA ARG A 52 16.08 -15.53 13.39
C ARG A 52 16.85 -14.40 12.72
N LEU A 53 17.02 -13.30 13.44
CA LEU A 53 17.75 -12.13 12.96
C LEU A 53 19.26 -12.35 13.10
N GLN A 54 20.03 -12.04 12.05
CA GLN A 54 21.48 -12.33 11.99
C GLN A 54 22.34 -11.10 11.74
N ALA A 55 21.85 -10.15 10.94
CA ALA A 55 22.59 -8.96 10.56
C ALA A 55 21.60 -7.84 10.24
N GLY A 56 22.13 -6.64 9.97
CA GLY A 56 21.37 -5.59 9.33
C GLY A 56 22.24 -4.42 8.93
N THR A 57 21.65 -3.51 8.17
CA THR A 57 22.34 -2.40 7.52
C THR A 57 21.47 -1.16 7.56
N ASP A 58 22.10 -0.04 7.89
CA ASP A 58 21.52 1.30 7.81
C ASP A 58 22.33 2.12 6.81
N GLU A 59 21.64 2.74 5.86
CA GLU A 59 22.23 3.63 4.87
C GLU A 59 21.39 4.89 4.78
N THR A 60 22.01 6.05 5.01
CA THR A 60 21.37 7.36 4.84
C THR A 60 22.25 8.19 3.91
N ASP A 61 21.67 8.60 2.78
CA ASP A 61 22.27 9.47 1.78
C ASP A 61 21.34 10.67 1.59
N ALA A 62 21.51 11.67 2.44
CA ALA A 62 20.66 12.87 2.45
C ALA A 62 20.81 13.67 1.14
N ASP A 63 22.00 13.68 0.54
CA ASP A 63 22.26 14.38 -0.72
C ASP A 63 21.45 13.78 -1.89
N ARG A 64 21.24 12.45 -1.87
CA ARG A 64 20.35 11.75 -2.81
C ARG A 64 18.92 11.58 -2.28
N GLY A 65 18.61 12.07 -1.09
CA GLY A 65 17.29 11.94 -0.50
C GLY A 65 16.87 10.50 -0.23
N ARG A 66 17.79 9.65 0.26
CA ARG A 66 17.54 8.22 0.49
C ARG A 66 17.85 7.82 1.92
N MET A 67 16.99 6.99 2.50
CA MET A 67 17.25 6.27 3.73
C MET A 67 16.82 4.82 3.56
N LYS A 68 17.66 3.88 3.96
CA LYS A 68 17.37 2.45 3.90
C LYS A 68 17.75 1.80 5.22
N CYS A 69 16.85 0.99 5.73
CA CYS A 69 17.12 0.09 6.83
C CYS A 69 16.79 -1.34 6.41
N ARG A 70 17.67 -2.29 6.72
CA ARG A 70 17.46 -3.72 6.50
C ARG A 70 17.81 -4.48 7.75
N ILE A 71 16.91 -5.36 8.17
CA ILE A 71 17.17 -6.38 9.18
C ILE A 71 17.13 -7.71 8.45
N ASN A 72 18.20 -8.50 8.56
CA ASN A 72 18.44 -9.66 7.72
C ASN A 72 18.31 -10.99 8.47
N ARG A 73 17.72 -11.98 7.79
CA ARG A 73 17.66 -13.38 8.24
C ARG A 73 18.97 -14.10 7.96
N ASP A 74 19.64 -13.73 6.88
CA ASP A 74 20.96 -14.22 6.47
C ASP A 74 21.64 -13.19 5.54
N GLU A 75 22.78 -13.53 4.94
CA GLU A 75 23.55 -12.60 4.09
C GLU A 75 22.82 -12.13 2.82
N ARG A 76 21.75 -12.80 2.38
CA ARG A 76 21.04 -12.53 1.12
C ARG A 76 19.56 -12.22 1.29
N HIS A 77 18.96 -12.56 2.42
CA HIS A 77 17.52 -12.41 2.64
C HIS A 77 17.24 -11.46 3.81
N TYR A 78 16.47 -10.41 3.53
CA TYR A 78 15.97 -9.52 4.57
C TYR A 78 14.75 -10.14 5.28
N ALA A 79 14.64 -9.91 6.59
CA ALA A 79 13.43 -10.12 7.37
C ALA A 79 12.52 -8.90 7.31
N LEU A 80 13.11 -7.72 7.44
CA LEU A 80 12.45 -6.42 7.35
C LEU A 80 13.27 -5.49 6.45
N ALA A 81 12.59 -4.82 5.55
CA ALA A 81 13.13 -3.77 4.73
C ALA A 81 12.29 -2.50 4.88
N VAL A 82 12.95 -1.42 5.29
CA VAL A 82 12.36 -0.09 5.29
C VAL A 82 13.14 0.77 4.31
N ASP A 83 12.44 1.41 3.38
CA ASP A 83 13.04 2.39 2.50
C ASP A 83 12.30 3.71 2.57
N ALA A 84 13.04 4.81 2.47
CA ALA A 84 12.50 6.13 2.33
C ALA A 84 13.23 6.92 1.24
N TYR A 85 12.45 7.64 0.42
CA TYR A 85 12.94 8.38 -0.73
C TYR A 85 12.26 9.75 -0.83
N THR A 86 13.05 10.80 -1.07
CA THR A 86 12.57 12.14 -1.42
C THR A 86 12.95 12.57 -2.84
N ASP A 87 13.82 11.81 -3.50
CA ASP A 87 14.12 12.01 -4.91
C ASP A 87 12.95 11.54 -5.80
N PRO A 88 12.46 12.37 -6.74
CA PRO A 88 11.31 12.02 -7.57
C PRO A 88 11.53 10.78 -8.46
N GLU A 89 12.74 10.56 -8.99
CA GLU A 89 13.02 9.41 -9.86
C GLU A 89 12.99 8.10 -9.05
N ASP A 90 13.52 8.15 -7.82
CA ASP A 90 13.44 7.01 -6.91
C ASP A 90 12.02 6.69 -6.48
N LEU A 91 11.26 7.72 -6.12
CA LEU A 91 9.85 7.59 -5.75
C LEU A 91 9.06 6.92 -6.87
N GLU A 92 9.20 7.44 -8.10
CA GLU A 92 8.56 6.85 -9.27
C GLU A 92 8.98 5.40 -9.44
N ARG A 93 10.28 5.10 -9.42
CA ARG A 93 10.81 3.74 -9.57
C ARG A 93 10.32 2.76 -8.50
N GLN A 94 10.16 3.19 -7.25
CA GLN A 94 9.68 2.29 -6.19
C GLN A 94 8.20 1.98 -6.33
N LEU A 95 7.39 3.00 -6.62
CA LEU A 95 5.97 2.79 -6.87
C LEU A 95 5.77 1.97 -8.13
N ASP A 96 6.61 2.17 -9.13
CA ASP A 96 6.57 1.46 -10.39
C ASP A 96 6.59 -0.07 -10.27
N TYR A 97 7.45 -0.60 -9.38
CA TYR A 97 7.53 -2.04 -9.14
C TYR A 97 6.18 -2.62 -8.67
N GLY A 98 5.42 -1.85 -7.88
CA GLY A 98 4.11 -2.26 -7.39
C GLY A 98 3.03 -2.30 -8.49
N PHE A 99 3.18 -1.56 -9.58
CA PHE A 99 2.13 -1.36 -10.59
C PHE A 99 2.26 -2.27 -11.82
N SER A 100 3.06 -3.33 -11.75
CA SER A 100 3.01 -4.40 -12.78
C SER A 100 1.67 -5.17 -12.78
N ILE A 101 0.97 -5.17 -11.64
CA ILE A 101 -0.38 -5.69 -11.45
C ILE A 101 -1.27 -4.63 -10.80
N PRO A 102 -2.61 -4.70 -10.97
CA PRO A 102 -3.52 -3.81 -10.25
C PRO A 102 -3.35 -3.94 -8.74
N LEU A 103 -2.95 -2.87 -8.06
CA LEU A 103 -2.84 -2.84 -6.61
C LEU A 103 -4.20 -2.65 -5.97
N VAL A 104 -4.55 -3.57 -5.08
CA VAL A 104 -5.65 -3.36 -4.13
C VAL A 104 -5.08 -2.50 -3.01
N ALA A 105 -5.65 -1.31 -2.81
CA ALA A 105 -5.48 -0.60 -1.56
C ALA A 105 -6.24 -1.39 -0.49
N SER A 106 -5.56 -2.38 0.11
CA SER A 106 -6.19 -3.36 0.97
C SER A 106 -6.77 -2.69 2.21
N PHE A 107 -6.05 -1.73 2.80
CA PHE A 107 -6.48 -1.00 3.99
C PHE A 107 -6.01 0.46 3.99
N ALA A 108 -6.85 1.37 4.50
CA ALA A 108 -6.37 2.67 4.95
C ALA A 108 -5.47 2.51 6.18
N LEU A 109 -4.39 3.29 6.20
CA LEU A 109 -3.70 3.56 7.45
C LEU A 109 -4.63 4.40 8.34
N PRO A 110 -4.51 4.30 9.68
CA PRO A 110 -5.34 5.07 10.60
C PRO A 110 -5.37 6.57 10.27
N ALA A 111 -6.49 7.22 10.63
CA ALA A 111 -6.75 8.63 10.31
C ALA A 111 -5.55 9.54 10.60
N GLY A 112 -5.21 10.39 9.62
CA GLY A 112 -4.09 11.33 9.69
C GLY A 112 -2.75 10.78 9.16
N ILE A 113 -2.70 9.52 8.70
CA ILE A 113 -1.52 8.94 8.06
C ILE A 113 -1.72 8.91 6.54
N PRO A 114 -0.98 9.70 5.76
CA PRO A 114 -1.18 9.78 4.31
C PRO A 114 -0.53 8.58 3.63
N GLY A 115 -1.28 7.49 3.48
CA GLY A 115 -0.75 6.28 2.86
C GLY A 115 -1.78 5.16 2.73
N LEU A 116 -1.28 3.97 2.39
CA LEU A 116 -2.06 2.74 2.26
C LEU A 116 -1.27 1.55 2.76
N ALA A 117 -1.97 0.46 3.08
CA ALA A 117 -1.36 -0.85 3.26
C ALA A 117 -1.84 -1.79 2.15
N ASN A 118 -0.89 -2.51 1.55
CA ASN A 118 -1.17 -3.58 0.59
C ASN A 118 -0.52 -4.90 1.04
N GLU A 119 -0.51 -5.90 0.16
CA GLU A 119 0.09 -7.22 0.44
C GLU A 119 1.62 -7.18 0.59
N PHE A 120 2.27 -6.10 0.17
CA PHE A 120 3.71 -5.89 0.37
C PHE A 120 4.02 -5.10 1.65
N GLY A 121 3.00 -4.54 2.32
CA GLY A 121 3.14 -3.79 3.55
C GLY A 121 2.64 -2.34 3.46
N PRO A 122 2.85 -1.55 4.51
CA PRO A 122 2.51 -0.13 4.53
C PRO A 122 3.38 0.71 3.59
N VAL A 123 2.73 1.68 2.94
CA VAL A 123 3.32 2.72 2.11
C VAL A 123 2.79 4.06 2.59
N ILE A 124 3.67 4.96 3.02
CA ILE A 124 3.35 6.33 3.45
C ILE A 124 3.91 7.31 2.43
N LEU A 125 3.14 8.32 2.07
CA LEU A 125 3.51 9.38 1.16
C LEU A 125 3.17 10.74 1.77
N GLN A 126 4.19 11.48 2.21
CA GLN A 126 4.04 12.80 2.83
C GLN A 126 4.58 13.89 1.91
N ASP A 127 3.98 15.07 1.92
CA ASP A 127 4.57 16.24 1.26
C ASP A 127 5.80 16.73 2.02
N CYS A 128 6.84 17.15 1.29
CA CYS A 128 8.06 17.73 1.82
C CYS A 128 8.12 19.24 1.57
N PRO A 129 7.56 20.08 2.47
CA PRO A 129 7.52 21.53 2.26
C PRO A 129 8.92 22.16 2.19
N ASP A 130 9.88 21.66 2.96
CA ASP A 130 11.22 22.27 3.05
C ASP A 130 12.09 21.98 1.81
N LEU A 131 11.75 20.93 1.04
CA LEU A 131 12.42 20.61 -0.21
C LEU A 131 11.84 21.38 -1.42
N GLY A 132 10.72 22.08 -1.25
CA GLY A 132 10.07 22.85 -2.31
C GLY A 132 9.53 21.98 -3.45
N ARG A 133 9.66 22.49 -4.69
CA ARG A 133 9.20 21.82 -5.92
C ARG A 133 10.36 21.24 -6.70
N ASP A 134 10.11 20.19 -7.48
CA ASP A 134 11.09 19.60 -8.38
C ASP A 134 11.25 20.38 -9.70
N ALA A 135 12.09 19.87 -10.60
CA ALA A 135 12.38 20.52 -11.88
C ALA A 135 11.16 20.62 -12.81
N GLN A 136 10.14 19.78 -12.59
CA GLN A 136 8.87 19.78 -13.31
C GLN A 136 7.81 20.64 -12.59
N GLY A 137 8.19 21.30 -11.49
CA GLY A 137 7.29 22.11 -10.68
C GLY A 137 6.38 21.30 -9.78
N ARG A 138 6.63 20.01 -9.57
CA ARG A 138 5.82 19.11 -8.75
C ARG A 138 6.19 19.24 -7.27
N GLN A 139 5.23 19.02 -6.38
CA GLN A 139 5.51 19.02 -4.95
C GLN A 139 6.43 17.84 -4.62
N ARG A 140 7.57 18.10 -3.96
CA ARG A 140 8.44 17.00 -3.49
C ARG A 140 7.77 16.27 -2.33
N ARG A 141 7.96 14.96 -2.28
CA ARG A 141 7.31 14.06 -1.32
C ARG A 141 8.31 13.08 -0.74
N LEU A 142 8.02 12.63 0.47
CA LEU A 142 8.68 11.52 1.14
C LEU A 142 7.82 10.27 0.97
N LEU A 143 8.33 9.31 0.21
CA LEU A 143 7.79 7.96 0.14
C LEU A 143 8.50 7.12 1.20
N THR A 144 7.76 6.45 2.08
CA THR A 144 8.28 5.43 3.01
C THR A 144 7.58 4.11 2.76
N THR A 145 8.33 3.04 2.54
CA THR A 145 7.81 1.68 2.38
C THR A 145 8.35 0.76 3.47
N VAL A 146 7.52 -0.17 3.94
CA VAL A 146 7.91 -1.21 4.89
C VAL A 146 7.52 -2.56 4.34
N HIS A 147 8.50 -3.46 4.22
CA HIS A 147 8.33 -4.81 3.71
C HIS A 147 8.84 -5.81 4.74
N ALA A 148 7.95 -6.67 5.24
CA ALA A 148 8.32 -7.81 6.08
C ALA A 148 8.17 -9.10 5.26
N TRP A 149 9.27 -9.85 5.10
CA TRP A 149 9.27 -10.97 4.17
C TRP A 149 8.43 -12.16 4.69
N GLY A 150 7.44 -12.62 3.93
CA GLY A 150 6.66 -13.81 4.30
C GLY A 150 5.77 -13.63 5.55
N GLU A 151 5.56 -12.39 5.99
CA GLU A 151 4.67 -12.04 7.09
C GLU A 151 3.52 -11.19 6.54
N GLU A 152 2.32 -11.35 7.09
CA GLU A 152 1.18 -10.50 6.72
C GLU A 152 1.36 -9.09 7.30
N THR A 153 0.75 -8.09 6.66
CA THR A 153 0.77 -6.71 7.14
C THR A 153 0.05 -6.59 8.50
N THR A 154 0.80 -6.34 9.58
CA THR A 154 0.25 -6.24 10.96
C THR A 154 0.12 -4.78 11.45
N PRO A 155 -0.69 -4.49 12.49
CA PRO A 155 -0.68 -3.21 13.21
C PRO A 155 0.71 -2.68 13.57
N ALA A 156 1.63 -3.57 13.91
CA ALA A 156 3.01 -3.22 14.22
C ALA A 156 3.78 -2.72 12.99
N SER A 157 3.54 -3.29 11.80
CA SER A 157 4.19 -2.82 10.56
C SER A 157 3.85 -1.35 10.25
N ALA A 158 2.62 -0.91 10.52
CA ALA A 158 2.23 0.48 10.33
C ALA A 158 2.85 1.41 11.37
N ARG A 159 3.03 0.95 12.61
CA ARG A 159 3.78 1.70 13.64
C ARG A 159 5.24 1.86 13.25
N ILE A 160 5.86 0.80 12.71
CA ILE A 160 7.20 0.86 12.12
C ILE A 160 7.21 1.89 10.99
N ALA A 161 6.27 1.80 10.04
CA ALA A 161 6.21 2.73 8.91
C ALA A 161 6.10 4.19 9.35
N VAL A 162 5.24 4.50 10.32
CA VAL A 162 5.11 5.86 10.87
C VAL A 162 6.38 6.33 11.58
N SER A 163 6.99 5.47 12.42
CA SER A 163 8.24 5.83 13.11
C SER A 163 9.36 6.13 12.12
N MET A 164 9.46 5.30 11.09
CA MET A 164 10.46 5.43 10.02
C MET A 164 10.20 6.63 9.12
N ALA A 165 8.94 6.93 8.80
CA ALA A 165 8.58 8.11 8.01
C ALA A 165 8.91 9.40 8.77
N ASN A 166 8.62 9.46 10.07
CA ASN A 166 9.02 10.58 10.92
C ASN A 166 10.54 10.75 10.99
N THR A 167 11.26 9.65 11.18
CA THR A 167 12.74 9.65 11.20
C THR A 167 13.33 10.07 9.86
N ALA A 168 12.80 9.54 8.75
CA ALA A 168 13.24 9.90 7.41
C ALA A 168 12.93 11.37 7.09
N SER A 169 11.78 11.90 7.54
CA SER A 169 11.46 13.32 7.38
C SER A 169 12.52 14.22 8.01
N GLU A 170 12.95 13.91 9.24
CA GLU A 170 14.01 14.63 9.93
C GLU A 170 15.38 14.46 9.26
N ARG A 171 15.76 13.22 8.92
CA ARG A 171 17.09 12.91 8.36
C ARG A 171 17.29 13.41 6.93
N LEU A 172 16.22 13.44 6.14
CA LEU A 172 16.25 13.86 4.73
C LEU A 172 15.85 15.34 4.55
N GLY A 173 15.57 16.07 5.64
CA GLY A 173 15.20 17.48 5.58
C GLY A 173 13.88 17.74 4.85
N CYS A 174 12.93 16.80 4.94
CA CYS A 174 11.64 16.88 4.24
C CYS A 174 10.76 18.01 4.79
N GLY A 175 10.80 18.25 6.10
CA GLY A 175 9.96 19.25 6.77
C GLY A 175 8.51 18.81 6.95
N ALA A 176 8.19 17.54 6.70
CA ALA A 176 6.84 17.03 6.89
C ALA A 176 6.47 17.03 8.38
N ALA A 177 5.22 17.40 8.69
CA ALA A 177 4.71 17.34 10.05
C ALA A 177 4.77 15.89 10.58
N PRO A 178 5.15 15.67 11.86
CA PRO A 178 5.20 14.34 12.44
C PRO A 178 3.84 13.65 12.39
N LEU A 179 3.83 12.42 11.89
CA LEU A 179 2.65 11.59 11.82
C LEU A 179 2.27 11.02 13.19
N PRO A 180 0.97 10.89 13.49
CA PRO A 180 0.51 10.29 14.72
C PRO A 180 0.85 8.79 14.75
N THR A 181 1.37 8.31 15.88
CA THR A 181 1.62 6.87 16.05
C THR A 181 0.30 6.10 16.10
N PRO A 182 0.11 5.06 15.27
CA PRO A 182 -1.04 4.17 15.36
C PRO A 182 -1.19 3.58 16.77
N PRO A 183 -2.42 3.37 17.26
CA PRO A 183 -2.63 2.75 18.57
C PRO A 183 -2.00 1.34 18.64
N ALA A 184 -1.52 0.98 19.82
CA ALA A 184 -1.09 -0.39 20.10
C ALA A 184 -2.32 -1.31 20.18
N GLY A 185 -2.20 -2.53 19.66
CA GLY A 185 -3.24 -3.55 19.76
C GLY A 185 -3.31 -4.50 18.57
N ASN A 186 -4.07 -5.58 18.77
CA ASN A 186 -4.29 -6.66 17.80
C ASN A 186 -5.55 -6.42 16.94
N ALA A 187 -6.08 -5.19 16.90
CA ALA A 187 -7.19 -4.90 16.01
C ALA A 187 -6.71 -5.25 14.60
N PRO A 188 -7.33 -6.25 13.94
CA PRO A 188 -6.81 -6.73 12.68
C PRO A 188 -6.79 -5.56 11.68
N TYR A 189 -5.76 -5.49 10.84
CA TYR A 189 -5.90 -4.83 9.54
C TYR A 189 -6.81 -5.71 8.67
N GLU A 190 -8.07 -5.86 9.07
CA GLU A 190 -9.09 -6.51 8.30
C GLU A 190 -9.96 -5.44 7.64
N PRO A 191 -10.46 -5.71 6.42
CA PRO A 191 -11.37 -4.78 5.79
C PRO A 191 -12.63 -4.72 6.66
N PRO A 192 -13.29 -3.56 6.78
CA PRO A 192 -14.55 -3.50 7.49
C PRO A 192 -15.53 -4.51 6.87
N PRO A 193 -16.46 -5.06 7.67
CA PRO A 193 -17.45 -6.00 7.16
C PRO A 193 -18.23 -5.37 6.01
N ALA A 194 -18.52 -6.17 4.99
CA ALA A 194 -19.28 -5.69 3.85
C ALA A 194 -20.68 -5.26 4.28
N VAL A 195 -21.12 -4.10 3.78
CA VAL A 195 -22.46 -3.55 4.04
C VAL A 195 -23.28 -3.49 2.74
N PRO A 196 -24.61 -3.52 2.79
CA PRO A 196 -25.45 -3.29 1.62
C PRO A 196 -25.14 -1.92 0.98
N PRO A 197 -25.27 -1.74 -0.35
CA PRO A 197 -24.93 -0.49 -1.03
C PRO A 197 -25.68 0.72 -0.46
N ALA A 198 -26.95 0.55 -0.09
CA ALA A 198 -27.76 1.59 0.52
C ALA A 198 -27.17 2.12 1.86
N LYS A 199 -26.44 1.29 2.60
CA LYS A 199 -25.77 1.65 3.85
C LYS A 199 -24.37 2.22 3.66
N ALA A 200 -23.81 2.19 2.45
CA ALA A 200 -22.51 2.79 2.16
C ALA A 200 -22.55 4.32 2.04
N LYS A 201 -23.74 4.95 2.13
CA LYS A 201 -23.90 6.40 2.07
C LYS A 201 -23.06 7.10 3.15
N GLY A 202 -22.33 8.14 2.75
CA GLY A 202 -21.42 8.87 3.65
C GLY A 202 -19.98 8.32 3.69
N THR A 203 -19.74 7.16 3.08
CA THR A 203 -18.38 6.61 2.91
C THR A 203 -17.83 6.93 1.51
N VAL A 204 -16.56 6.58 1.27
CA VAL A 204 -15.94 6.61 -0.07
C VAL A 204 -16.67 5.75 -1.11
N CYS A 205 -17.42 4.73 -0.66
CA CYS A 205 -18.26 3.88 -1.50
C CYS A 205 -19.68 4.41 -1.71
N GLY A 206 -20.02 5.59 -1.17
CA GLY A 206 -21.40 6.09 -1.15
C GLY A 206 -22.02 6.31 -2.53
N TRP A 207 -21.21 6.43 -3.57
CA TRP A 207 -21.66 6.51 -4.96
C TRP A 207 -22.42 5.26 -5.43
N LEU A 208 -22.19 4.09 -4.81
CA LEU A 208 -22.90 2.84 -5.11
C LEU A 208 -24.35 2.83 -4.60
N ALA A 209 -24.69 3.66 -3.60
CA ALA A 209 -25.99 3.61 -2.92
C ALA A 209 -27.19 3.95 -3.81
N GLY A 210 -26.97 4.65 -4.93
CA GLY A 210 -28.02 5.07 -5.87
C GLY A 210 -27.91 4.45 -7.27
N LEU A 211 -27.01 3.48 -7.46
CA LEU A 211 -26.77 2.88 -8.77
C LEU A 211 -27.52 1.57 -8.95
N THR A 212 -28.00 1.35 -10.17
CA THR A 212 -28.44 0.02 -10.61
C THR A 212 -27.20 -0.82 -10.89
N LEU A 213 -26.83 -1.66 -9.93
CA LEU A 213 -25.70 -2.58 -10.08
C LEU A 213 -26.08 -3.77 -10.98
N PRO A 214 -25.13 -4.33 -11.75
CA PRO A 214 -25.33 -5.63 -12.40
C PRO A 214 -25.73 -6.70 -11.38
N LYS A 215 -26.44 -7.75 -11.80
CA LYS A 215 -26.76 -8.86 -10.90
C LYS A 215 -25.47 -9.58 -10.49
N SER A 216 -25.36 -9.93 -9.22
CA SER A 216 -24.34 -10.85 -8.72
C SER A 216 -24.52 -12.25 -9.30
N PRO A 217 -23.48 -13.10 -9.27
CA PRO A 217 -23.55 -14.45 -9.85
C PRO A 217 -24.72 -15.30 -9.35
N ASN A 218 -25.12 -15.13 -8.08
CA ASN A 218 -26.25 -15.83 -7.47
C ASN A 218 -27.54 -15.00 -7.39
N GLY A 219 -27.53 -13.75 -7.86
CA GLY A 219 -28.65 -12.82 -7.81
C GLY A 219 -28.91 -12.15 -6.45
N ALA A 220 -28.09 -12.40 -5.42
CA ALA A 220 -28.18 -11.73 -4.14
C ALA A 220 -27.63 -10.29 -4.20
N GLU A 221 -27.96 -9.45 -3.22
CA GLU A 221 -27.46 -8.08 -3.16
C GLU A 221 -25.93 -8.05 -2.94
N TRP A 222 -25.23 -7.20 -3.69
CA TRP A 222 -23.78 -7.01 -3.53
C TRP A 222 -23.43 -6.48 -2.13
N GLY A 223 -22.33 -6.97 -1.56
CA GLY A 223 -21.69 -6.31 -0.43
C GLY A 223 -20.80 -5.17 -0.89
N VAL A 224 -20.67 -4.12 -0.07
CA VAL A 224 -19.79 -2.98 -0.30
C VAL A 224 -18.80 -2.84 0.85
N VAL A 225 -17.52 -2.66 0.53
CA VAL A 225 -16.45 -2.49 1.52
C VAL A 225 -15.73 -1.17 1.26
N PRO A 226 -15.86 -0.17 2.15
CA PRO A 226 -15.05 1.05 2.12
C PRO A 226 -13.67 0.74 2.71
N HIS A 227 -12.65 0.64 1.86
CA HIS A 227 -11.30 0.30 2.32
C HIS A 227 -10.57 1.48 2.95
N THR A 228 -10.92 2.70 2.55
CA THR A 228 -10.24 3.91 3.01
C THR A 228 -11.16 5.09 3.28
N ASP A 229 -10.62 6.10 3.95
CA ASP A 229 -11.28 7.38 4.19
C ASP A 229 -11.33 8.26 2.94
N ALA A 230 -12.31 9.17 2.89
CA ALA A 230 -12.56 10.02 1.73
C ALA A 230 -11.43 11.02 1.43
N ASP A 231 -10.59 11.35 2.43
CA ASP A 231 -9.50 12.33 2.32
C ASP A 231 -8.11 11.67 2.17
N ALA A 232 -8.04 10.33 2.15
CA ALA A 232 -6.78 9.61 2.01
C ALA A 232 -6.10 9.88 0.65
N PRO A 233 -4.75 9.94 0.56
CA PRO A 233 -4.07 10.15 -0.72
C PRO A 233 -4.35 9.03 -1.73
N VAL A 234 -4.80 7.87 -1.25
CA VAL A 234 -5.39 6.80 -2.06
C VAL A 234 -6.74 6.41 -1.47
N THR A 235 -7.78 6.55 -2.28
CA THR A 235 -9.15 6.12 -1.97
C THR A 235 -9.37 4.68 -2.43
N GLY A 236 -10.14 3.90 -1.68
CA GLY A 236 -10.37 2.49 -1.97
C GLY A 236 -11.79 2.05 -1.62
N CYS A 237 -12.44 1.37 -2.55
CA CYS A 237 -13.77 0.79 -2.40
C CYS A 237 -13.85 -0.55 -3.13
N SER A 238 -14.65 -1.50 -2.66
CA SER A 238 -14.90 -2.72 -3.42
C SER A 238 -16.34 -3.22 -3.34
N LEU A 239 -16.74 -3.94 -4.40
CA LEU A 239 -17.94 -4.78 -4.44
C LEU A 239 -17.55 -6.21 -4.10
N ARG A 240 -18.33 -6.85 -3.22
CA ARG A 240 -18.07 -8.19 -2.69
C ARG A 240 -19.23 -9.11 -3.01
N ASP A 241 -18.94 -10.27 -3.59
CA ASP A 241 -19.95 -11.31 -3.81
C ASP A 241 -20.43 -11.87 -2.47
N PRO A 242 -21.74 -11.78 -2.16
CA PRO A 242 -22.27 -12.27 -0.90
C PRO A 242 -22.16 -13.81 -0.74
N ALA A 243 -22.12 -14.59 -1.83
CA ALA A 243 -22.03 -16.05 -1.73
C ALA A 243 -20.62 -16.52 -1.39
N SER A 244 -19.63 -16.10 -2.18
CA SER A 244 -18.25 -16.53 -1.99
C SER A 244 -17.52 -15.71 -0.93
N GLY A 245 -18.04 -14.53 -0.58
CA GLY A 245 -17.31 -13.56 0.22
C GLY A 245 -16.05 -13.04 -0.48
N LYS A 246 -15.91 -13.19 -1.80
CA LYS A 246 -14.76 -12.69 -2.56
C LYS A 246 -15.04 -11.28 -3.09
N THR A 247 -13.98 -10.48 -3.23
CA THR A 247 -14.06 -9.20 -3.93
C THR A 247 -14.30 -9.45 -5.42
N ALA A 248 -15.37 -8.88 -5.95
CA ALA A 248 -15.75 -8.94 -7.35
C ALA A 248 -15.08 -7.83 -8.17
N VAL A 249 -15.07 -6.61 -7.63
CA VAL A 249 -14.42 -5.45 -8.26
C VAL A 249 -13.85 -4.54 -7.20
N SER A 250 -12.66 -4.02 -7.46
CA SER A 250 -12.04 -2.96 -6.67
C SER A 250 -12.01 -1.65 -7.46
N PHE A 251 -12.23 -0.56 -6.74
CA PHE A 251 -12.16 0.82 -7.24
C PHE A 251 -11.16 1.58 -6.38
N SER A 252 -10.28 2.36 -7.00
CA SER A 252 -9.35 3.21 -6.27
C SER A 252 -9.08 4.52 -6.98
N GLY A 253 -8.95 5.60 -6.20
CA GLY A 253 -8.58 6.93 -6.70
C GLY A 253 -7.26 7.33 -6.08
N TRP A 254 -6.29 7.74 -6.89
CA TRP A 254 -4.93 8.01 -6.49
C TRP A 254 -4.59 9.46 -6.80
N TYR A 255 -4.25 10.23 -5.76
CA TYR A 255 -4.22 11.69 -5.83
C TYR A 255 -2.78 12.20 -5.79
N GLY A 256 -2.32 12.63 -6.98
CA GLY A 256 -1.02 13.24 -7.20
C GLY A 256 -0.34 12.68 -8.45
N ASP A 257 0.45 13.53 -9.07
CA ASP A 257 1.12 13.29 -10.36
C ASP A 257 2.13 12.14 -10.35
N TRP A 258 2.65 11.77 -9.16
CA TRP A 258 3.44 10.56 -8.90
C TRP A 258 2.76 9.27 -9.36
N THR A 259 1.46 9.29 -9.63
CA THR A 259 0.68 8.14 -10.10
C THR A 259 0.75 7.93 -11.62
N GLU A 260 1.19 8.93 -12.39
CA GLU A 260 1.03 8.91 -13.85
C GLU A 260 1.83 7.78 -14.50
N LYS A 261 3.14 7.71 -14.22
CA LYS A 261 4.04 6.67 -14.74
C LYS A 261 3.68 5.26 -14.26
N PRO A 262 3.38 5.04 -12.95
CA PRO A 262 2.88 3.76 -12.50
C PRO A 262 1.61 3.30 -13.23
N PHE A 263 0.65 4.20 -13.49
CA PHE A 263 -0.57 3.85 -14.21
C PHE A 263 -0.35 3.60 -15.72
N GLU A 264 0.53 4.37 -16.37
CA GLU A 264 0.95 4.07 -17.75
C GLU A 264 1.51 2.65 -17.84
N ARG A 265 2.43 2.29 -16.93
CA ARG A 265 3.03 0.95 -16.91
C ARG A 265 2.01 -0.14 -16.59
N LEU A 266 1.07 0.12 -15.69
CA LEU A 266 -0.02 -0.79 -15.40
C LEU A 266 -0.81 -1.13 -16.67
N LEU A 267 -1.14 -0.13 -17.47
CA LEU A 267 -1.83 -0.33 -18.75
C LEU A 267 -0.94 -1.06 -19.76
N MET A 268 0.33 -0.66 -19.92
CA MET A 268 1.29 -1.31 -20.83
C MET A 268 1.46 -2.82 -20.55
N ASN A 269 1.36 -3.23 -19.28
CA ASN A 269 1.55 -4.61 -18.87
C ASN A 269 0.28 -5.46 -18.95
N ASN A 270 -0.90 -4.85 -18.88
CA ASN A 270 -2.16 -5.60 -18.70
C ASN A 270 -3.14 -5.43 -19.85
N VAL A 271 -2.93 -4.46 -20.74
CA VAL A 271 -3.84 -4.17 -21.86
C VAL A 271 -3.13 -4.40 -23.19
N ALA A 272 -3.80 -5.10 -24.11
CA ALA A 272 -3.36 -5.24 -25.49
C ALA A 272 -3.97 -4.10 -26.31
N TYR A 273 -3.15 -3.10 -26.65
CA TYR A 273 -3.51 -1.97 -27.49
C TYR A 273 -2.45 -1.78 -28.59
N ALA A 274 -2.79 -1.06 -29.65
CA ALA A 274 -1.89 -0.80 -30.78
C ALA A 274 -0.74 0.13 -30.37
N ASP A 275 0.45 -0.05 -30.94
CA ASP A 275 1.67 0.68 -30.53
C ASP A 275 1.58 2.21 -30.68
N ASP A 276 0.61 2.71 -31.45
CA ASP A 276 0.34 4.13 -31.67
C ASP A 276 -0.60 4.76 -30.61
N LEU A 277 -1.22 3.96 -29.75
CA LEU A 277 -2.06 4.45 -28.66
C LEU A 277 -1.20 4.86 -27.46
N ASP A 278 -1.43 6.08 -27.00
CA ASP A 278 -0.80 6.63 -25.80
C ASP A 278 -1.35 5.95 -24.53
N SER A 279 -0.51 5.16 -23.86
CA SER A 279 -0.82 4.54 -22.55
C SER A 279 -1.05 5.55 -21.43
N GLY A 280 -0.66 6.78 -21.66
CA GLY A 280 -1.02 7.95 -20.87
C GLY A 280 -2.38 8.50 -21.29
N GLN A 281 -3.39 7.69 -21.60
CA GLN A 281 -4.78 8.14 -21.80
C GLN A 281 -5.75 7.28 -20.99
N PRO A 282 -6.95 7.77 -20.65
CA PRO A 282 -8.03 6.95 -20.13
C PRO A 282 -8.33 5.76 -21.04
N MET A 283 -8.45 4.58 -20.46
CA MET A 283 -8.59 3.34 -21.22
C MET A 283 -9.45 2.32 -20.47
N MET A 284 -10.17 1.48 -21.21
CA MET A 284 -10.82 0.28 -20.68
C MET A 284 -10.25 -0.97 -21.32
N SER A 285 -10.00 -2.00 -20.51
CA SER A 285 -9.79 -3.37 -20.97
C SER A 285 -10.92 -4.28 -20.50
N GLU A 286 -10.81 -5.58 -20.81
CA GLU A 286 -11.73 -6.59 -20.29
C GLU A 286 -11.76 -6.69 -18.76
N GLU A 287 -10.63 -6.41 -18.08
CA GLU A 287 -10.42 -6.70 -16.65
C GLU A 287 -10.14 -5.44 -15.82
N LEU A 288 -9.74 -4.33 -16.43
CA LEU A 288 -9.46 -3.09 -15.72
C LEU A 288 -9.81 -1.85 -16.55
N GLY A 289 -9.82 -0.70 -15.91
CA GLY A 289 -9.99 0.58 -16.57
C GLY A 289 -9.39 1.72 -15.78
N ARG A 290 -8.97 2.76 -16.52
CA ARG A 290 -8.38 3.99 -16.00
C ARG A 290 -9.21 5.19 -16.44
N ALA A 291 -9.49 6.09 -15.52
CA ALA A 291 -9.94 7.46 -15.78
C ALA A 291 -8.96 8.45 -15.13
N ARG A 292 -8.98 9.72 -15.52
CA ARG A 292 -8.13 10.75 -14.91
C ARG A 292 -8.86 12.06 -14.67
N ALA A 293 -8.32 12.89 -13.80
CA ALA A 293 -8.73 14.27 -13.61
C ALA A 293 -7.52 15.12 -13.17
N ARG A 294 -7.73 16.41 -12.91
CA ARG A 294 -6.77 17.31 -12.27
C ARG A 294 -7.31 17.80 -10.93
N CYS A 295 -6.55 17.67 -9.85
CA CYS A 295 -6.89 18.24 -8.54
C CYS A 295 -5.69 19.07 -8.08
N ASP A 296 -5.90 20.34 -7.73
CA ASP A 296 -4.83 21.26 -7.31
C ASP A 296 -3.61 21.26 -8.27
N ASP A 297 -3.91 21.25 -9.58
CA ASP A 297 -2.94 21.16 -10.69
C ASP A 297 -2.13 19.85 -10.79
N GLU A 298 -2.43 18.85 -9.98
CA GLU A 298 -1.84 17.53 -10.07
C GLU A 298 -2.75 16.56 -10.81
N THR A 299 -2.16 15.68 -11.61
CA THR A 299 -2.91 14.60 -12.25
C THR A 299 -3.35 13.59 -11.19
N VAL A 300 -4.60 13.14 -11.29
CA VAL A 300 -5.13 12.06 -10.44
C VAL A 300 -5.67 10.95 -11.29
N ASN A 301 -5.55 9.73 -10.79
CA ASN A 301 -5.88 8.52 -11.53
C ASN A 301 -6.95 7.71 -10.79
N TYR A 302 -7.98 7.31 -11.52
CA TYR A 302 -9.04 6.44 -11.01
C TYR A 302 -8.93 5.08 -11.69
N LEU A 303 -8.88 4.03 -10.90
CA LEU A 303 -8.79 2.65 -11.34
C LEU A 303 -10.08 1.92 -10.99
N ALA A 304 -10.54 1.06 -11.89
CA ALA A 304 -11.45 -0.03 -11.56
C ALA A 304 -10.87 -1.31 -12.12
N PHE A 305 -10.91 -2.40 -11.37
CA PHE A 305 -10.46 -3.71 -11.86
C PHE A 305 -11.22 -4.86 -11.21
N ASP A 306 -11.51 -5.88 -12.01
CA ASP A 306 -11.96 -7.20 -11.56
C ASP A 306 -10.71 -8.06 -11.36
N TYR A 307 -10.45 -8.46 -10.12
CA TYR A 307 -9.31 -9.33 -9.80
C TYR A 307 -9.84 -10.75 -9.60
N PRO A 308 -9.70 -11.65 -10.58
CA PRO A 308 -9.81 -13.06 -10.27
C PRO A 308 -8.54 -13.43 -9.50
N ARG A 309 -8.62 -13.67 -8.18
CA ARG A 309 -7.57 -14.41 -7.44
C ARG A 309 -7.60 -15.90 -7.84
N GLY A 310 -7.72 -16.16 -9.13
CA GLY A 310 -7.95 -17.46 -9.75
C GLY A 310 -7.63 -17.37 -11.24
N THR A 311 -7.10 -18.45 -11.80
CA THR A 311 -6.80 -18.54 -13.24
C THR A 311 -8.04 -18.81 -14.08
N ASP A 312 -9.21 -19.00 -13.46
CA ASP A 312 -10.45 -19.32 -14.17
C ASP A 312 -11.22 -18.04 -14.54
N ILE A 313 -11.39 -17.83 -15.85
CA ILE A 313 -12.24 -16.76 -16.39
C ILE A 313 -13.70 -16.87 -15.93
N ARG A 314 -14.13 -18.04 -15.45
CA ARG A 314 -15.45 -18.28 -14.85
C ARG A 314 -15.62 -17.62 -13.49
N ASP A 315 -14.52 -17.23 -12.84
CA ASP A 315 -14.55 -16.44 -11.60
C ASP A 315 -14.66 -14.94 -11.87
N ARG A 316 -14.71 -14.48 -13.15
CA ARG A 316 -14.99 -13.07 -13.46
C ARG A 316 -16.44 -12.75 -13.12
N HIS A 317 -16.62 -11.70 -12.32
CA HIS A 317 -17.94 -11.29 -11.88
C HIS A 317 -18.55 -10.26 -12.82
N LEU A 318 -17.71 -9.42 -13.43
CA LEU A 318 -18.15 -8.35 -14.33
C LEU A 318 -17.31 -8.30 -15.62
N THR A 319 -17.98 -8.08 -16.74
CA THR A 319 -17.31 -7.80 -18.02
C THR A 319 -16.80 -6.36 -18.07
N GLY A 320 -15.77 -6.06 -18.87
CA GLY A 320 -15.32 -4.68 -19.11
C GLY A 320 -16.46 -3.71 -19.52
N ARG A 321 -17.48 -4.20 -20.24
CA ARG A 321 -18.68 -3.41 -20.57
C ARG A 321 -19.55 -3.06 -19.35
N GLN A 322 -19.63 -3.95 -18.37
CA GLN A 322 -20.32 -3.71 -17.09
C GLN A 322 -19.45 -2.89 -16.13
N LEU A 323 -18.13 -3.05 -16.18
CA LEU A 323 -17.16 -2.33 -15.34
C LEU A 323 -17.07 -0.85 -15.72
N ARG A 324 -17.05 -0.51 -17.02
CA ARG A 324 -16.93 0.87 -17.50
C ARG A 324 -17.92 1.86 -16.88
N PRO A 325 -19.25 1.62 -16.86
CA PRO A 325 -20.19 2.55 -16.24
C PRO A 325 -19.96 2.69 -14.73
N LEU A 326 -19.47 1.65 -14.05
CA LEU A 326 -19.12 1.72 -12.63
C LEU A 326 -17.88 2.59 -12.40
N LEU A 327 -16.81 2.40 -13.20
CA LEU A 327 -15.63 3.28 -13.18
C LEU A 327 -16.01 4.73 -13.45
N ASN A 328 -16.87 4.98 -14.46
CA ASN A 328 -17.30 6.33 -14.79
C ASN A 328 -18.08 6.98 -13.65
N ALA A 329 -18.92 6.23 -12.95
CA ALA A 329 -19.66 6.73 -11.80
C ALA A 329 -18.74 7.01 -10.60
N PHE A 330 -17.81 6.09 -10.33
CA PHE A 330 -16.79 6.26 -9.29
C PHE A 330 -15.94 7.51 -9.54
N ALA A 331 -15.33 7.63 -10.73
CA ALA A 331 -14.46 8.75 -11.07
C ALA A 331 -15.19 10.10 -11.01
N LYS A 332 -16.45 10.17 -11.45
CA LYS A 332 -17.29 11.38 -11.33
C LYS A 332 -17.57 11.77 -9.88
N ASP A 333 -17.91 10.80 -9.03
CA ASP A 333 -18.18 11.06 -7.61
C ASP A 333 -16.91 11.53 -6.89
N GLN A 334 -15.79 10.83 -7.08
CA GLN A 334 -14.52 11.16 -6.44
C GLN A 334 -13.97 12.51 -6.90
N ALA A 335 -13.95 12.76 -8.22
CA ALA A 335 -13.55 14.05 -8.76
C ALA A 335 -14.39 15.20 -8.19
N LYS A 336 -15.71 15.01 -8.10
CA LYS A 336 -16.62 16.02 -7.53
C LYS A 336 -16.34 16.29 -6.05
N ARG A 337 -16.12 15.24 -5.24
CA ARG A 337 -15.84 15.38 -3.79
C ARG A 337 -14.56 16.17 -3.53
N ARG A 338 -13.56 15.99 -4.39
CA ARG A 338 -12.23 16.60 -4.28
C ARG A 338 -12.08 17.89 -5.07
N GLY A 339 -13.15 18.38 -5.69
CA GLY A 339 -13.11 19.62 -6.49
C GLY A 339 -12.24 19.52 -7.74
N CYS A 340 -12.00 18.32 -8.25
CA CYS A 340 -11.13 18.09 -9.40
C CYS A 340 -11.79 18.54 -10.71
N THR A 341 -10.98 19.04 -11.64
CA THR A 341 -11.36 19.48 -12.98
C THR A 341 -10.88 18.49 -14.04
N ASP A 342 -11.22 18.75 -15.31
CA ASP A 342 -10.67 18.04 -16.47
C ASP A 342 -10.80 16.51 -16.36
N LEU A 343 -11.96 16.05 -15.89
CA LEU A 343 -12.26 14.63 -15.78
C LEU A 343 -12.35 14.00 -17.17
N GLU A 344 -11.38 13.16 -17.50
CA GLU A 344 -11.36 12.35 -18.70
C GLU A 344 -11.74 10.90 -18.36
N LEU A 345 -12.83 10.44 -18.97
CA LEU A 345 -13.36 9.10 -18.78
C LEU A 345 -12.89 8.19 -19.91
N PRO A 346 -12.71 6.89 -19.67
CA PRO A 346 -12.29 5.99 -20.72
C PRO A 346 -13.35 5.87 -21.83
N PRO A 347 -12.92 5.69 -23.09
CA PRO A 347 -13.80 5.61 -24.23
C PRO A 347 -14.68 4.36 -24.19
N ALA A 348 -15.61 4.26 -25.15
CA ALA A 348 -16.50 3.12 -25.22
C ALA A 348 -15.82 1.81 -25.65
N GLU A 349 -14.66 1.92 -26.29
CA GLU A 349 -13.82 0.82 -26.73
C GLU A 349 -13.33 -0.01 -25.53
N ILE A 350 -13.33 -1.33 -25.69
CA ILE A 350 -12.84 -2.28 -24.68
C ILE A 350 -11.70 -3.05 -25.31
N HIS A 351 -10.49 -2.82 -24.80
CA HIS A 351 -9.29 -3.49 -25.29
C HIS A 351 -9.16 -4.91 -24.69
N PRO A 352 -8.60 -5.88 -25.42
CA PRO A 352 -8.29 -7.19 -24.86
C PRO A 352 -7.25 -7.08 -23.74
N LYS A 353 -7.24 -8.06 -22.83
CA LYS A 353 -6.13 -8.19 -21.90
C LYS A 353 -4.86 -8.65 -22.62
N LYS A 354 -3.70 -8.18 -22.16
CA LYS A 354 -2.42 -8.68 -22.64
C LYS A 354 -2.24 -10.14 -22.21
N LYS A 355 -1.88 -11.01 -23.15
CA LYS A 355 -1.49 -12.39 -22.82
C LYS A 355 -0.09 -12.35 -22.20
N ARG A 356 0.06 -12.94 -21.01
CA ARG A 356 1.37 -13.13 -20.37
C ARG A 356 2.18 -14.18 -21.09
#